data_AF-M1FEW3-F1
#
_entry.id   AF-M1FEW3-F1
#
_cell.length_a   1.000
_cell.length_b   1.000
_cell.length_c   1.000
_cell.angle_alpha   90.00
_cell.angle_beta   90.00
_cell.angle_gamma   90.00
#
_symmetry.space_group_name_H-M   'P 1'
#
loop_
_entity.id
_entity.type
_entity.pdbx_description
1 polymer ?
#
loop_
_entity_poly.entity_id
_entity_poly.type
_entity_poly.pdbx_seq_one_letter_code
_entity_poly.pdbx_strand_id
1 'polypeptide(L)'
;MVMEPTRHVEVNFDMPMKLINLKVIGADGTPVAVDYERAKEAGTHFKGMTPVLLPGNYTVHWKAVGDDGHMMDGTFGFMQH
;
A
#
# COMPACT_ATOMS: atom_id res chain seq x y z
N MET A 1 22.55 9.47 -10.84
CA MET A 1 21.90 8.56 -9.87
C MET A 1 20.75 7.92 -10.61
N VAL A 2 20.76 6.59 -10.80
CA VAL A 2 19.66 5.89 -11.44
C VAL A 2 18.58 5.76 -10.37
N MET A 3 17.52 6.57 -10.44
CA MET A 3 16.36 6.36 -9.58
C MET A 3 15.61 5.17 -10.16
N GLU A 4 15.70 4.02 -9.50
CA GLU A 4 14.88 2.89 -9.89
C GLU A 4 13.42 3.23 -9.65
N PRO A 5 12.52 2.94 -10.60
CA PRO A 5 11.10 3.18 -10.41
C PRO A 5 10.57 2.35 -9.25
N THR A 6 9.62 2.90 -8.50
CA THR A 6 8.94 2.18 -7.43
C THR A 6 8.25 0.95 -8.00
N ARG A 7 8.68 -0.23 -7.57
CA ARG A 7 8.11 -1.53 -8.01
C ARG A 7 7.11 -2.12 -7.02
N HIS A 8 7.06 -1.58 -5.81
CA HIS A 8 6.16 -2.05 -4.77
C HIS A 8 5.93 -0.99 -3.69
N VAL A 9 4.85 -1.17 -2.95
CA VAL A 9 4.54 -0.46 -1.70
C VAL A 9 4.45 -1.47 -0.58
N GLU A 10 4.88 -1.08 0.62
CA GLU A 10 4.85 -1.94 1.79
C GLU A 10 4.21 -1.20 2.96
N VAL A 11 3.42 -1.93 3.76
CA VAL A 11 2.83 -1.45 5.00
C VAL A 11 3.32 -2.33 6.13
N ASN A 12 3.91 -1.69 7.14
CA ASN A 12 4.44 -2.34 8.33
C ASN A 12 3.61 -1.93 9.54
N PHE A 13 3.15 -2.91 10.30
CA PHE A 13 2.38 -2.72 11.53
C PHE A 13 3.19 -3.22 12.73
N ASP A 14 3.09 -2.52 13.86
CA ASP A 14 3.76 -2.92 15.11
C ASP A 14 3.15 -4.18 15.73
N MET A 15 1.90 -4.50 15.37
CA MET A 15 1.17 -5.68 15.81
C MET A 15 0.60 -6.44 14.62
N PRO A 16 0.36 -7.76 14.72
CA PRO A 16 -0.26 -8.52 13.66
C PRO A 16 -1.65 -7.96 13.31
N MET A 17 -1.83 -7.57 12.05
CA MET A 17 -3.10 -7.08 11.52
C MET A 17 -3.48 -7.87 10.28
N LYS A 18 -4.77 -7.95 9.96
CA LYS A 18 -5.25 -8.49 8.68
C LYS A 18 -5.48 -7.32 7.73
N LEU A 19 -4.68 -7.24 6.66
CA LEU A 19 -4.83 -6.21 5.63
C LEU A 19 -6.08 -6.49 4.77
N ILE A 20 -7.05 -5.58 4.83
CA ILE A 20 -8.33 -5.71 4.14
C ILE A 20 -8.30 -5.01 2.78
N ASN A 21 -7.62 -3.87 2.71
CA ASN A 21 -7.54 -3.07 1.50
C ASN A 21 -6.20 -2.33 1.40
N LEU A 22 -5.62 -2.35 0.21
CA LEU A 22 -4.46 -1.55 -0.19
C LEU A 22 -4.73 -0.99 -1.59
N LYS A 23 -4.65 0.34 -1.72
CA LYS A 23 -4.87 1.06 -2.98
C LYS A 23 -3.79 2.11 -3.15
N VAL A 24 -3.36 2.32 -4.39
CA VAL A 24 -2.46 3.41 -4.77
C VAL A 24 -3.21 4.26 -5.79
N ILE A 25 -3.23 5.58 -5.59
CA ILE A 25 -3.96 6.54 -6.43
C ILE A 25 -2.98 7.62 -6.87
N GLY A 26 -2.92 7.90 -8.18
CA GLY A 26 -2.14 9.00 -8.75
C GLY A 26 -2.74 10.37 -8.43
N ALA A 27 -1.96 11.43 -8.62
CA ALA A 27 -2.40 12.81 -8.38
C ALA A 27 -3.60 13.26 -9.24
N ASP A 28 -3.79 12.62 -10.39
CA ASP A 28 -4.92 12.81 -11.30
C ASP A 28 -6.19 12.04 -10.84
N GLY A 29 -6.11 11.31 -9.74
CA GLY A 29 -7.17 10.44 -9.22
C GLY A 29 -7.19 9.06 -9.87
N THR A 30 -6.24 8.74 -10.76
CA THR A 30 -6.20 7.45 -11.45
C THR A 30 -5.75 6.35 -10.48
N PRO A 31 -6.55 5.27 -10.28
CA PRO A 31 -6.13 4.14 -9.48
C PRO A 31 -5.05 3.34 -10.19
N VAL A 32 -4.00 2.98 -9.46
CA VAL A 32 -2.96 2.05 -9.91
C VAL A 32 -3.38 0.64 -9.52
N ALA A 33 -3.24 -0.31 -10.45
CA ALA A 33 -3.42 -1.72 -10.15
C ALA A 33 -2.31 -2.19 -9.19
N VAL A 34 -2.67 -2.51 -7.95
CA VAL A 34 -1.76 -3.07 -6.96
C VAL A 34 -2.07 -4.54 -6.82
N ASP A 35 -1.07 -5.38 -7.08
CA ASP A 35 -1.17 -6.82 -6.82
C ASP A 35 -0.65 -7.11 -5.42
N TYR A 36 -1.56 -7.47 -4.52
CA TYR A 36 -1.23 -7.85 -3.16
C TYR A 36 -2.08 -9.05 -2.76
N GLU A 37 -1.47 -9.97 -2.01
CA GLU A 37 -2.22 -11.04 -1.40
C GLU A 37 -3.08 -10.47 -0.28
N ARG A 38 -4.40 -10.68 -0.37
CA ARG A 38 -5.26 -10.44 0.80
C ARG A 38 -4.74 -11.31 1.93
N ALA A 39 -4.53 -10.68 3.08
CA ALA A 39 -4.05 -11.34 4.28
C ALA A 39 -5.06 -12.44 4.69
N LYS A 40 -4.73 -13.71 4.38
CA LYS A 40 -5.49 -14.85 4.94
C LYS A 40 -5.22 -14.98 6.44
N GLU A 41 -4.02 -14.61 6.86
CA GLU A 41 -3.54 -14.64 8.24
C GLU A 41 -3.12 -13.23 8.66
N ALA A 42 -3.17 -12.96 9.97
CA ALA A 42 -2.66 -11.71 10.51
C ALA A 42 -1.15 -11.64 10.35
N GLY A 43 -0.64 -10.49 9.92
CA GLY A 43 0.78 -10.27 9.68
C GLY A 43 1.18 -8.85 10.04
N THR A 44 2.47 -8.62 10.19
CA THR A 44 3.04 -7.29 10.46
C THR A 44 3.61 -6.64 9.21
N HIS A 45 3.81 -7.40 8.12
CA HIS A 45 4.37 -6.91 6.86
C HIS A 45 3.47 -7.31 5.70
N PHE A 46 3.11 -6.33 4.88
CA PHE A 46 2.36 -6.55 3.65
C PHE A 46 3.00 -5.81 2.50
N LYS A 47 3.14 -6.51 1.38
CA LYS A 47 3.73 -5.99 0.14
C LYS A 47 2.70 -6.02 -0.98
N GLY A 48 2.53 -4.87 -1.63
CA GLY A 48 1.77 -4.74 -2.87
C GLY A 48 2.69 -4.39 -4.03
N MET A 49 2.73 -5.24 -5.05
CA MET A 49 3.47 -4.98 -6.27
C MET A 49 2.73 -3.95 -7.12
N THR A 50 3.46 -2.96 -7.63
CA THR A 50 2.93 -1.95 -8.54
C THR A 50 3.49 -2.19 -9.94
N PRO A 51 2.76 -1.84 -11.01
CA PRO A 51 3.36 -1.66 -12.31
C PRO A 51 4.40 -0.53 -12.26
N VAL A 52 5.13 -0.35 -13.36
CA VAL A 52 6.00 0.81 -13.52
C VAL A 52 5.16 2.08 -13.42
N LEU A 53 5.42 2.88 -12.40
CA LEU A 53 4.75 4.15 -12.17
C LEU A 53 5.35 5.23 -13.06
N LEU A 54 4.50 6.11 -13.58
CA LEU A 54 4.95 7.32 -14.25
C LEU A 54 5.45 8.32 -13.21
N PRO A 55 6.34 9.26 -13.58
CA PRO A 55 6.73 10.34 -12.67
C PRO A 55 5.50 11.14 -12.20
N GLY A 56 5.40 11.37 -10.90
CA GLY A 56 4.24 12.05 -10.30
C GLY A 56 4.02 11.71 -8.83
N ASN A 57 3.00 12.31 -8.23
CA ASN A 57 2.64 12.06 -6.84
C ASN A 57 1.61 10.93 -6.75
N TYR A 58 1.78 10.10 -5.74
CA TYR A 58 0.89 8.98 -5.45
C TYR A 58 0.49 9.00 -3.99
N THR A 59 -0.75 8.60 -3.72
CA THR A 59 -1.27 8.39 -2.36
C THR A 59 -1.64 6.93 -2.19
N VAL A 60 -1.10 6.32 -1.14
CA VAL A 60 -1.46 4.98 -0.70
C VAL A 60 -2.56 5.09 0.33
N HIS A 61 -3.61 4.30 0.15
CA HIS A 61 -4.71 4.13 1.11
C HIS A 61 -4.70 2.70 1.60
N TRP A 62 -4.63 2.51 2.91
CA TRP A 62 -4.65 1.20 3.53
C TRP A 62 -5.78 1.09 4.56
N LYS A 63 -6.29 -0.12 4.73
CA LYS A 63 -7.22 -0.48 5.80
C LYS A 63 -6.90 -1.88 6.29
N ALA A 64 -6.77 -2.03 7.60
CA ALA A 64 -6.47 -3.28 8.27
C ALA A 64 -7.38 -3.47 9.49
N VAL A 65 -7.46 -4.69 9.98
CA VAL A 65 -8.21 -5.03 11.20
C VAL A 65 -7.30 -5.80 12.16
N GLY A 66 -7.32 -5.40 13.42
CA GLY A 66 -6.64 -6.11 14.50
C GLY A 66 -7.37 -7.38 14.88
N ASP A 67 -6.72 -8.26 15.63
CA ASP A 67 -7.37 -9.49 16.11
C ASP A 67 -8.46 -9.19 17.18
N ASP A 68 -8.39 -8.01 17.79
CA ASP A 68 -9.42 -7.43 18.67
C ASP A 68 -10.66 -6.92 17.91
N GLY A 69 -10.65 -6.98 16.57
CA GLY A 69 -11.73 -6.52 15.71
C GLY A 69 -11.74 -5.02 15.45
N HIS A 70 -10.78 -4.26 15.98
CA HIS A 70 -10.68 -2.83 15.67
C HIS A 70 -10.15 -2.62 14.26
N MET A 71 -10.87 -1.83 13.47
CA MET A 71 -10.43 -1.40 12.15
C MET A 71 -9.53 -0.18 12.27
N MET A 72 -8.41 -0.22 11.56
CA MET A 72 -7.51 0.90 11.38
C MET A 72 -7.39 1.21 9.90
N ASP A 73 -7.35 2.49 9.55
CA ASP A 73 -7.08 2.95 8.20
C ASP A 73 -6.20 4.20 8.23
N GLY A 74 -5.57 4.46 7.10
CA GLY A 74 -4.69 5.60 6.96
C GLY A 74 -4.21 5.76 5.54
N THR A 75 -3.45 6.84 5.34
CA THR A 75 -2.87 7.19 4.05
C THR A 75 -1.44 7.67 4.21
N PHE A 76 -0.66 7.49 3.16
CA PHE A 76 0.65 8.15 3.03
C PHE A 76 0.91 8.49 1.57
N GLY A 77 1.69 9.56 1.35
CA GLY A 77 2.02 10.04 0.01
C GLY A 77 3.50 9.82 -0.31
N PHE A 78 3.80 9.60 -1.60
CA PHE A 78 5.17 9.59 -2.12
C PHE A 78 5.22 10.18 -3.53
N MET A 79 6.42 10.55 -3.98
CA MET A 79 6.68 11.06 -5.33
C MET A 79 7.52 10.04 -6.09
N GLN A 80 7.06 9.65 -7.27
CA GLN A 80 7.84 8.92 -8.26
C GLN A 80 8.59 9.92 -9.14
N HIS A 81 9.88 9.70 -9.32
CA HIS A 81 10.72 10.49 -10.21
C HIS A 81 11.01 9.77 -11.52
#